data_AF-A0A1E5JMH7-F1
#
_entry.id   AF-A0A1E5JMH7-F1
#
_cell.length_a   1.000
_cell.length_b   1.000
_cell.length_c   1.000
_cell.angle_alpha   90.00
_cell.angle_beta   90.00
_cell.angle_gamma   90.00
#
_symmetry.space_group_name_H-M   'P 1'
#
loop_
_entity.id
_entity.type
_entity.pdbx_description
1 polymer ?
#
loop_
_entity_poly.entity_id
_entity_poly.type
_entity_poly.pdbx_seq_one_letter_code
_entity_poly.pdbx_strand_id
1 'polypeptide(L)'
;MNIQVKRIYEESNESDGFRILVDRLWPRGIKKTEANIDLWLKDIAPSDSLRKWFNHDPKKWTEFQKRYAQEITDKQEDIDIILDEGKKKK
;
A
#
# COMPACT_ATOMS: atom_id res chain seq x y z
N MET A 1 -10.46 -12.38 8.25
CA MET A 1 -9.67 -11.48 7.38
C MET A 1 -8.98 -10.46 8.28
N ASN A 2 -7.67 -10.55 8.43
CA ASN A 2 -6.88 -9.65 9.27
C ASN A 2 -5.87 -8.92 8.39
N ILE A 3 -6.08 -7.63 8.16
CA ILE A 3 -5.16 -6.79 7.39
C ILE A 3 -4.42 -5.92 8.40
N GLN A 4 -3.09 -5.99 8.35
CA GLN A 4 -2.22 -5.21 9.21
C GLN A 4 -1.45 -4.19 8.37
N VAL A 5 -1.18 -3.03 8.96
CA VAL A 5 -0.36 -1.98 8.33
C VAL A 5 0.99 -1.96 9.04
N LYS A 6 2.06 -1.97 8.25
CA LYS A 6 3.44 -1.90 8.73
C LYS A 6 4.25 -1.01 7.80
N ARG A 7 5.12 -0.17 8.35
CA ARG A 7 5.99 0.66 7.50
C ARG A 7 7.07 -0.22 6.90
N ILE A 8 7.43 0.04 5.64
CA ILE A 8 8.51 -0.69 4.95
C ILE A 8 9.90 -0.51 5.57
N TYR A 9 10.06 0.47 6.45
CA TYR A 9 11.29 0.70 7.23
C TYR A 9 11.37 -0.14 8.51
N GLU A 10 10.27 -0.79 8.91
CA GLU A 10 10.27 -1.73 10.03
C GLU A 10 10.77 -3.10 9.56
N GLU A 11 11.55 -3.78 10.40
CA GLU A 11 12.09 -5.10 10.08
C GLU A 11 10.98 -6.11 9.79
N SER A 12 11.15 -6.88 8.73
CA SER A 12 10.23 -7.97 8.37
C SER A 12 10.20 -9.05 9.45
N ASN A 13 9.01 -9.55 9.78
CA ASN A 13 8.85 -10.64 10.73
C ASN A 13 8.04 -11.78 10.10
N GLU A 14 8.30 -13.03 10.51
CA GLU A 14 7.56 -14.21 10.03
C GLU A 14 6.04 -14.11 10.31
N SER A 15 5.66 -13.40 11.38
CA SER A 15 4.26 -13.13 11.72
C SER A 15 3.55 -12.16 10.77
N ASP A 16 4.30 -11.40 9.95
CA ASP A 16 3.74 -10.45 8.98
C ASP A 16 2.94 -11.17 7.88
N GLY A 17 3.24 -12.44 7.60
CA GLY A 17 2.57 -13.21 6.55
C GLY A 17 2.90 -12.73 5.15
N PHE A 18 1.87 -12.64 4.30
CA PHE A 18 2.01 -12.20 2.92
C PHE A 18 2.07 -10.67 2.87
N ARG A 19 3.19 -10.12 2.42
CA ARG A 19 3.50 -8.69 2.47
C ARG A 19 3.31 -8.03 1.11
N ILE A 20 2.34 -7.12 1.07
CA ILE A 20 1.99 -6.35 -0.12
C ILE A 20 2.49 -4.92 0.03
N LEU A 21 3.34 -4.47 -0.89
CA LEU A 21 3.73 -3.06 -0.99
C LEU A 21 2.72 -2.31 -1.87
N VAL A 22 2.13 -1.25 -1.34
CA VAL A 22 1.11 -0.41 -2.01
C VAL A 22 1.60 1.00 -2.31
N ASP A 23 2.92 1.22 -2.28
CA ASP A 23 3.53 2.50 -2.67
C ASP A 23 3.93 2.49 -4.14
N ARG A 24 3.73 3.60 -4.85
CA ARG A 24 4.14 3.70 -6.26
C ARG A 24 5.65 3.57 -6.44
N LEU A 25 6.42 4.10 -5.48
CA LEU A 25 7.87 4.18 -5.55
C LEU A 25 8.49 3.21 -4.55
N TRP A 26 9.57 2.56 -4.97
CA TRP A 26 10.37 1.78 -4.04
C TRP A 26 10.99 2.72 -2.99
N PRO A 27 10.89 2.42 -1.69
CA PRO A 27 11.46 3.26 -0.64
C PRO A 27 12.97 3.36 -0.75
N ARG A 28 13.49 4.56 -0.52
CA ARG A 28 14.94 4.80 -0.53
C ARG A 28 15.62 4.07 0.62
N GLY A 29 16.81 3.54 0.38
CA GLY A 29 17.64 2.90 1.39
C GLY A 29 17.24 1.47 1.77
N ILE A 30 16.23 0.90 1.13
CA ILE A 30 15.78 -0.47 1.38
C ILE A 30 16.17 -1.37 0.21
N LYS A 31 16.86 -2.47 0.47
CA LYS A 31 17.11 -3.48 -0.57
C LYS A 31 15.87 -4.36 -0.75
N LYS A 32 15.56 -4.73 -1.99
CA LYS A 32 14.44 -5.65 -2.30
C LYS A 32 14.52 -6.96 -1.55
N THR A 33 15.73 -7.49 -1.38
CA THR A 33 16.00 -8.75 -0.67
C THR A 33 15.79 -8.65 0.84
N GLU A 34 16.01 -7.48 1.44
CA GLU A 34 15.82 -7.25 2.89
C GLU A 34 14.37 -6.89 3.22
N ALA A 35 13.65 -6.33 2.23
CA ALA A 35 12.30 -5.86 2.42
C ALA A 35 11.27 -6.97 2.54
N ASN A 36 11.57 -8.22 2.18
CA ASN A 36 10.66 -9.38 2.23
C ASN A 36 9.23 -9.02 1.77
N ILE A 37 9.11 -8.44 0.56
CA ILE A 37 7.84 -8.08 -0.07
C ILE A 37 7.49 -9.17 -1.08
N ASP A 38 6.33 -9.79 -0.90
CA ASP A 38 5.84 -10.86 -1.79
C ASP A 38 5.19 -10.30 -3.06
N LEU A 39 4.52 -9.15 -2.93
CA LEU A 39 3.82 -8.50 -4.04
C LEU A 39 3.94 -6.98 -3.99
N TRP A 40 4.13 -6.35 -5.15
CA TRP A 40 4.18 -4.89 -5.27
C TRP A 40 3.06 -4.37 -6.19
N LEU A 41 1.96 -3.92 -5.58
CA LEU A 41 0.81 -3.32 -6.26
C LEU A 41 1.01 -1.81 -6.37
N LYS A 42 1.72 -1.37 -7.41
CA LYS A 42 2.00 0.06 -7.64
C LYS A 42 0.76 0.84 -8.03
N ASP A 43 -0.15 0.19 -8.73
CA ASP A 43 -1.27 0.85 -9.37
C ASP A 43 -2.35 1.19 -8.36
N ILE A 44 -2.46 0.47 -7.24
CA ILE A 44 -3.36 0.86 -6.15
C ILE A 44 -2.96 2.17 -5.48
N ALA A 45 -1.67 2.55 -5.50
CA ALA A 45 -1.15 3.77 -4.89
C ALA A 45 -1.84 5.04 -5.41
N PRO A 46 -1.80 6.16 -4.66
CA PRO A 46 -2.36 7.43 -5.12
C PRO A 46 -1.68 7.90 -6.41
N SER A 47 -2.44 8.56 -7.27
CA SER A 47 -1.93 9.15 -8.51
C SER A 47 -0.83 10.20 -8.24
N ASP A 48 -0.01 10.49 -9.26
CA ASP A 48 1.04 11.52 -9.11
C ASP A 48 0.44 12.91 -8.84
N SER A 49 -0.69 13.22 -9.46
CA SER A 49 -1.40 14.49 -9.26
C SER A 49 -1.91 14.59 -7.82
N LEU A 50 -2.56 13.54 -7.30
CA LEU A 50 -3.08 13.54 -5.93
C LEU A 50 -1.95 13.60 -4.89
N ARG A 51 -0.88 12.84 -5.09
CA ARG A 51 0.31 12.86 -4.22
C ARG A 51 0.96 14.25 -4.19
N LYS A 52 1.15 14.89 -5.36
CA LYS A 52 1.69 16.26 -5.46
C LYS A 52 0.75 17.28 -4.81
N TRP A 53 -0.56 17.13 -4.98
CA TRP A 53 -1.54 18.01 -4.37
C TRP A 53 -1.55 17.92 -2.84
N PHE A 54 -1.41 16.71 -2.28
CA PHE A 54 -1.34 16.48 -0.84
C PHE A 54 -0.10 17.13 -0.22
N ASN A 55 1.07 16.96 -0.84
CA ASN A 55 2.34 17.58 -0.43
C ASN A 55 2.67 17.42 1.08
N HIS A 56 2.22 16.32 1.70
CA HIS A 56 2.36 16.08 3.14
C HIS A 56 1.75 17.15 4.05
N ASP A 57 0.79 17.93 3.56
CA ASP A 57 0.08 18.92 4.36
C ASP A 57 -0.98 18.23 5.24
N PRO A 58 -0.81 18.20 6.58
CA PRO A 58 -1.75 17.52 7.47
C PRO A 58 -3.17 18.09 7.38
N LYS A 59 -3.33 19.37 7.02
CA LYS A 59 -4.64 20.01 6.85
C LYS A 59 -5.44 19.41 5.69
N LYS A 60 -4.76 18.80 4.71
CA LYS A 60 -5.38 18.16 3.54
C LYS A 60 -5.65 16.68 3.76
N TRP A 61 -5.27 16.10 4.89
CA TRP A 61 -5.32 14.65 5.11
C TRP A 61 -6.72 14.05 4.91
N THR A 62 -7.74 14.64 5.53
CA THR A 62 -9.13 14.16 5.41
C THR A 62 -9.61 14.16 3.96
N GLU A 63 -9.24 15.18 3.19
CA GLU A 63 -9.63 15.30 1.78
C GLU A 63 -8.80 14.38 0.88
N PHE A 64 -7.51 14.20 1.20
CA PHE A 64 -6.65 13.22 0.54
C PHE A 64 -7.24 11.81 0.65
N GLN A 65 -7.69 11.38 1.83
CA GLN A 65 -8.32 10.08 2.03
C GLN A 65 -9.55 9.90 1.13
N LYS A 66 -10.42 10.92 1.03
CA LYS A 66 -11.61 10.87 0.18
C LYS A 66 -11.27 10.74 -1.29
N ARG A 67 -10.36 11.57 -1.78
CA ARG A 67 -9.91 11.54 -3.18
C ARG A 67 -9.21 10.23 -3.52
N TYR A 68 -8.39 9.72 -2.61
CA TYR A 68 -7.73 8.44 -2.81
C TYR A 68 -8.73 7.29 -2.84
N ALA A 69 -9.75 7.30 -1.97
CA ALA A 69 -10.84 6.31 -2.00
C ALA A 69 -11.57 6.31 -3.36
N GLN A 70 -11.77 7.48 -3.96
CA GLN A 70 -12.33 7.60 -5.31
C GLN A 70 -11.39 7.00 -6.36
N GLU A 71 -10.08 7.29 -6.30
CA GLU A 71 -9.10 6.75 -7.25
C GLU A 71 -9.00 5.21 -7.22
N ILE A 72 -9.23 4.58 -6.07
CA ILE A 72 -9.19 3.12 -5.95
C ILE A 72 -10.51 2.44 -6.28
N THR A 73 -11.62 3.17 -6.41
CA THR A 73 -12.93 2.57 -6.70
C THR A 73 -12.93 1.86 -8.06
N ASP A 74 -12.16 2.36 -9.02
CA ASP A 74 -12.00 1.75 -10.35
C ASP A 74 -10.90 0.68 -10.41
N LYS A 75 -10.25 0.36 -9.29
CA LYS A 75 -9.13 -0.60 -9.21
C LYS A 75 -9.57 -1.91 -8.56
N GLN A 76 -10.74 -2.41 -8.96
CA GLN A 76 -11.35 -3.59 -8.34
C GLN A 76 -10.44 -4.83 -8.45
N GLU A 77 -9.73 -4.99 -9.57
CA GLU A 77 -8.79 -6.11 -9.77
C GLU A 77 -7.66 -6.12 -8.73
N ASP A 78 -7.04 -4.96 -8.47
CA ASP A 78 -5.99 -4.83 -7.45
C ASP A 78 -6.54 -5.07 -6.03
N ILE A 79 -7.76 -4.58 -5.77
CA ILE A 79 -8.44 -4.79 -4.49
C ILE A 79 -8.72 -6.29 -4.30
N ASP A 80 -9.22 -6.99 -5.32
CA ASP A 80 -9.52 -8.42 -5.25
C ASP A 80 -8.26 -9.24 -4.96
N ILE A 81 -7.11 -8.87 -5.53
CA ILE A 81 -5.82 -9.49 -5.19
C ILE A 81 -5.52 -9.36 -3.70
N ILE A 82 -5.64 -8.16 -3.12
CA ILE A 82 -5.43 -7.95 -1.67
C ILE A 82 -6.43 -8.77 -0.87
N LEU A 83 -7.69 -8.80 -1.30
CA LEU A 83 -8.74 -9.49 -0.58
C LEU A 83 -8.54 -11.01 -0.60
N ASP A 84 -8.10 -11.57 -1.71
CA ASP A 84 -7.88 -13.00 -1.87
C ASP A 84 -6.65 -13.46 -1.09
N GLU A 85 -5.55 -12.71 -1.11
CA GLU A 85 -4.40 -12.99 -0.23
C GLU A 85 -4.79 -12.91 1.25
N GLY A 86 -5.62 -11.94 1.63
CA GLY A 86 -6.16 -11.81 2.99
C GLY A 86 -7.11 -12.94 3.41
N LYS A 87 -7.66 -13.72 2.47
CA LYS A 87 -8.52 -14.90 2.72
C LYS A 87 -7.73 -16.21 2.70
N LYS A 88 -6.64 -16.31 1.94
CA LYS A 88 -5.82 -17.53 1.78
C LYS A 88 -5.16 -17.99 3.07
N LYS A 89 -4.95 -17.11 4.05
CA LYS A 89 -4.58 -17.49 5.41
C LYS A 89 -5.80 -18.00 6.19
N LYS A 90 -6.00 -19.32 6.17
CA LYS A 90 -6.77 -20.07 7.17
C LYS A 90 -5.86 -21.10 7.82
#